data_AF-A0A177NGY9-F1
#
_entry.id   AF-A0A177NGY9-F1
#
_cell.length_a   1.000
_cell.length_b   1.000
_cell.length_c   1.000
_cell.angle_alpha   90.00
_cell.angle_beta   90.00
_cell.angle_gamma   90.00
#
_symmetry.space_group_name_H-M   'P 1'
#
loop_
_entity.id
_entity.type
_entity.pdbx_description
1 polymer ?
#
loop_
_entity_poly.entity_id
_entity_poly.type
_entity_poly.pdbx_seq_one_letter_code
_entity_poly.pdbx_strand_id
1 'polypeptide(L)' 'MSIKVIKDFSEKAKIDPELNEKLKACLKIKEMLLLGKEFGYEIDEVELYPPNEPQFTEDQLSEKLAKALLRV' A
#
# COMPACT_ATOMS: atom_id res chain seq x y z
N MET A 1 9.10 -4.30 9.83
CA MET A 1 9.24 -5.68 9.31
C MET A 1 10.07 -5.56 8.06
N SER A 2 9.87 -6.31 6.98
CA SER A 2 10.75 -6.16 5.81
C SER A 2 9.96 -5.39 4.75
N ILE A 3 10.54 -4.32 4.18
CA ILE A 3 10.09 -3.66 2.93
C ILE A 3 9.58 -4.68 1.90
N LYS A 4 10.16 -5.88 1.89
CA LYS A 4 9.69 -7.05 1.14
C LYS A 4 8.20 -7.35 1.28
N VAL A 5 7.62 -7.30 2.47
CA VAL A 5 6.18 -7.54 2.73
C VAL A 5 5.31 -6.50 2.01
N ILE A 6 5.74 -5.23 2.04
CA ILE A 6 5.04 -4.12 1.39
C ILE A 6 5.12 -4.27 -0.13
N LYS A 7 6.29 -4.67 -0.62
CA LYS A 7 6.50 -4.95 -2.04
C LYS A 7 5.67 -6.14 -2.51
N ASP A 8 5.65 -7.24 -1.77
CA ASP A 8 4.86 -8.43 -2.09
C ASP A 8 3.35 -8.09 -2.10
N PHE A 9 2.87 -7.29 -1.13
CA PHE A 9 1.50 -6.79 -1.11
C PHE A 9 1.19 -5.91 -2.33
N SER A 10 2.08 -4.99 -2.67
CA SER A 10 1.95 -4.12 -3.84
C SER A 10 1.91 -4.95 -5.14
N GLU A 11 2.79 -5.93 -5.30
CA GLU A 11 2.81 -6.83 -6.46
C GLU A 11 1.54 -7.68 -6.53
N LYS A 12 1.08 -8.21 -5.40
CA LYS A 12 -0.18 -8.95 -5.33
C LYS A 12 -1.37 -8.08 -5.74
N ALA A 13 -1.40 -6.81 -5.33
CA ALA A 13 -2.43 -5.86 -5.72
C ALA A 13 -2.37 -5.45 -7.21
N LYS A 14 -1.28 -5.73 -7.93
CA LYS A 14 -1.22 -5.55 -9.40
C LYS A 14 -1.83 -6.74 -10.15
N ILE A 15 -1.66 -7.94 -9.57
CA ILE A 15 -2.11 -9.19 -10.18
C ILE A 15 -3.58 -9.48 -9.86
N ASP A 16 -4.01 -9.09 -8.66
CA ASP A 16 -5.34 -9.36 -8.13
C ASP A 16 -6.24 -8.12 -8.27
N PRO A 17 -7.21 -8.15 -9.21
CA PRO A 17 -8.07 -6.99 -9.47
C PRO A 17 -8.93 -6.60 -8.27
N GLU A 18 -9.40 -7.59 -7.48
CA GLU A 18 -10.23 -7.33 -6.30
C GLU A 18 -9.43 -6.58 -5.24
N LEU A 19 -8.18 -7.02 -5.01
CA LEU A 19 -7.28 -6.32 -4.10
C LEU A 19 -6.93 -4.92 -4.61
N ASN A 20 -6.73 -4.76 -5.92
CA ASN A 20 -6.46 -3.45 -6.53
C ASN A 20 -7.61 -2.46 -6.28
N GLU A 21 -8.84 -2.89 -6.50
CA GLU A 21 -10.03 -2.06 -6.27
C GLU A 21 -10.19 -1.69 -4.80
N LYS A 22 -9.98 -2.66 -3.88
CA LYS A 22 -10.00 -2.40 -2.44
C LYS A 22 -8.89 -1.44 -2.00
N LEU A 23 -7.69 -1.59 -2.57
CA LEU A 23 -6.55 -0.71 -2.28
C LEU A 23 -6.81 0.72 -2.76
N LYS A 24 -7.37 0.88 -3.96
CA LYS A 24 -7.81 2.18 -4.50
C LYS A 24 -8.93 2.82 -3.70
N ALA A 25 -9.82 2.01 -3.13
CA ALA A 25 -10.89 2.50 -2.28
C ALA A 25 -10.39 3.01 -0.90
N CYS A 26 -9.17 2.62 -0.49
CA CYS A 26 -8.58 3.12 0.76
C CYS A 26 -8.26 4.61 0.64
N LEU A 27 -8.73 5.42 1.60
CA LEU A 27 -8.49 6.86 1.66
C LEU A 27 -7.47 7.23 2.74
N LYS A 28 -7.29 6.34 3.73
CA LYS A 28 -6.37 6.52 4.86
C LYS A 28 -5.40 5.35 4.96
N ILE A 29 -4.19 5.64 5.44
CA ILE A 29 -3.14 4.61 5.61
C ILE A 29 -3.63 3.48 6.52
N LYS A 30 -4.36 3.80 7.60
CA LYS A 30 -4.96 2.78 8.48
C LYS A 30 -5.87 1.78 7.75
N GLU A 31 -6.63 2.22 6.75
CA GLU A 31 -7.49 1.34 5.96
C GLU A 31 -6.64 0.41 5.09
N MET A 32 -5.59 0.94 4.47
CA MET A 32 -4.62 0.14 3.71
C MET A 32 -3.90 -0.89 4.60
N LEU A 33 -3.51 -0.52 5.82
CA LEU A 33 -2.87 -1.42 6.78
C LEU A 33 -3.82 -2.54 7.23
N LEU A 34 -5.10 -2.21 7.45
CA LEU A 34 -6.13 -3.21 7.75
C LEU A 34 -6.34 -4.15 6.57
N LEU A 35 -6.44 -3.62 5.36
CA LEU A 35 -6.55 -4.41 4.14
C LEU A 35 -5.35 -5.33 3.97
N GLY A 36 -4.13 -4.85 4.20
CA GLY A 36 -2.92 -5.68 4.25
C GLY A 36 -3.10 -6.86 5.19
N LYS A 37 -3.54 -6.62 6.44
CA LYS A 37 -3.76 -7.67 7.44
C LYS A 37 -4.83 -8.67 7.04
N GLU A 38 -5.93 -8.23 6.42
CA GLU A 38 -6.98 -9.12 5.89
C GLU A 38 -6.45 -10.08 4.83
N PHE A 39 -5.48 -9.63 4.03
CA PHE A 39 -4.81 -10.44 3.01
C PHE A 39 -3.56 -11.17 3.55
N GLY A 40 -3.31 -11.13 4.86
CA GLY A 40 -2.19 -11.82 5.52
C GLY A 40 -0.86 -11.06 5.51
N TYR A 41 -0.86 -9.77 5.19
CA TYR A 41 0.31 -8.90 5.17
C TYR A 41 0.36 -8.00 6.41
N GLU A 42 1.42 -8.13 7.20
CA GLU A 42 1.71 -7.20 8.30
C GLU A 42 2.60 -6.05 7.81
N ILE A 43 1.96 -5.00 7.31
CA ILE A 43 2.63 -3.77 6.87
C ILE A 43 2.92 -2.89 8.09
N ASP A 44 4.16 -2.42 8.20
CA ASP A 44 4.56 -1.43 9.19
C ASP A 44 4.40 -0.03 8.60
N GLU A 45 3.64 0.84 9.29
CA GLU A 45 3.41 2.21 8.83
C GLU A 45 4.71 2.99 8.70
N VAL A 46 5.68 2.75 9.58
CA VAL A 46 6.96 3.47 9.61
C VAL A 46 7.76 3.19 8.34
N GLU A 47 7.64 1.99 7.77
CA GLU A 47 8.37 1.59 6.57
C GLU A 47 7.82 2.20 5.28
N LEU A 48 6.58 2.71 5.31
CA LEU A 48 5.94 3.37 4.16
C LEU A 48 6.44 4.79 3.92
N TYR A 49 7.07 5.41 4.92
CA TYR A 49 7.56 6.77 4.82
C TYR A 49 9.05 6.80 4.43
N PRO A 50 9.51 7.92 3.83
CA PRO A 50 10.93 8.18 3.59
C PRO A 50 11.78 7.95 4.85
N PRO A 51 13.00 7.40 4.71
CA PRO A 51 13.85 7.43 3.51
C PRO A 51 13.68 6.26 2.52
N ASN A 52 12.72 5.36 2.73
CA ASN A 52 12.53 4.20 1.86
C ASN A 52 11.99 4.58 0.48
N GLU A 53 12.33 3.79 -0.54
CA GLU A 53 11.74 3.93 -1.87
C GLU A 53 10.23 3.63 -1.82
N PRO A 54 9.40 4.34 -2.61
CA PRO A 54 7.98 4.04 -2.71
C PRO A 54 7.75 2.62 -3.24
N GLN A 55 6.99 1.81 -2.50
CA GLN A 55 6.68 0.42 -2.89
C GLN A 55 5.39 0.32 -3.75
N PHE A 56 4.60 1.39 -3.77
CA PHE A 56 3.35 1.49 -4.55
C PHE A 56 3.53 2.47 -5.70
N THR A 57 2.74 2.29 -6.74
CA THR A 57 2.63 3.27 -7.83
C THR A 57 1.33 4.06 -7.70
N GLU A 58 1.29 5.26 -8.30
CA GLU A 58 0.13 6.17 -8.19
C GLU A 58 -1.16 5.53 -8.70
N ASP A 59 -1.07 4.69 -9.73
CA ASP A 59 -2.19 3.95 -10.30
C ASP A 59 -2.77 2.87 -9.37
N GLN A 60 -2.09 2.53 -8.27
CA GLN A 60 -2.57 1.56 -7.27
C GLN A 60 -3.26 2.23 -6.08
N LEU A 61 -3.06 3.53 -5.88
CA LEU A 61 -3.50 4.26 -4.70
C LEU A 61 -4.61 5.26 -5.04
N SER A 62 -5.40 5.65 -4.05
CA SER A 62 -6.25 6.84 -4.18
C SER A 62 -5.40 8.10 -4.20
N GLU A 63 -5.92 9.21 -4.77
CA GLU A 63 -5.22 10.51 -4.80
C GLU A 63 -4.72 10.95 -3.41
N LYS A 64 -5.50 10.65 -2.35
CA LYS A 64 -5.12 10.99 -0.96
C LYS A 64 -3.96 10.15 -0.46
N LEU A 65 -3.99 8.84 -0.72
CA LEU A 65 -2.90 7.94 -0.33
C LEU A 65 -1.64 8.20 -1.14
N ALA A 66 -1.76 8.44 -2.45
CA ALA A 66 -0.65 8.79 -3.31
C ALA A 66 0.07 10.03 -2.79
N LYS A 67 -0.66 11.12 -2.46
CA LYS A 67 -0.06 12.32 -1.86
C LYS A 67 0.62 12.05 -0.52
N ALA A 68 0.04 11.19 0.32
CA ALA A 68 0.59 10.87 1.63
C ALA A 68 1.86 10.02 1.56
N LEU A 69 1.90 9.04 0.66
CA LEU A 69 2.94 8.01 0.58
C LEU A 69 4.03 8.33 -0.45
N LEU A 70 3.63 8.80 -1.63
CA LEU A 70 4.55 9.13 -2.73
C LEU A 70 5.09 10.56 -2.62
N ARG A 71 4.45 11.43 -1.82
CA ARG A 71 4.82 12.84 -1.62
C ARG A 71 5.04 13.60 -2.95
N VAL A 72 4.28 13.25 -3.98
CA VAL A 72 4.15 13.96 -5.27
C VAL A 72 3.10 15.05 -5.19
#